data_AF-A0A3D0VMZ6-F1
#
_entry.id   AF-A0A3D0VMZ6-F1
#
_cell.length_a   1.000
_cell.length_b   1.000
_cell.length_c   1.000
_cell.angle_alpha   90.00
_cell.angle_beta   90.00
_cell.angle_gamma   90.00
#
_symmetry.space_group_name_H-M   'P 1'
#
loop_
_entity.id
_entity.type
_entity.pdbx_description
1 polymer ?
#
loop_
_entity_poly.entity_id
_entity_poly.type
_entity_poly.pdbx_seq_one_letter_code
_entity_poly.pdbx_strand_id
1 'polypeptide(L)'
;MNNLNNKIRERIKEICDSFSFFIEESNENSYRIFTGEIDGVTLFLNFNEDKLSFYFLVRTSDVVYSGDRSDLHIVISLMLASFLKIKANISCSIFDIAHPLIDDEIWGRYIYPSQYEDSSINILDFIENLFSMLLEWRYSFWMLIGCPCQKCMEEENLINERDYYSESNLIGYTATITRYNAGSRIRPSYSFVYDIDNDITIIKSKSLIDYLKRLMTLFDYNPQKIRGINGDIYIDSTTYNFASHSALNEIANILTSIDRFQRIDVDSLIVIENFVISIGEDYIIAKSLSSGLDAFKLEKEFIRERHNLEASILFPIPLFEWIENPCPAQFELLIKSLLERDVKVKRVRIASPTNQGDNGRDLIIDWEIVEKNQTFNETKPPSRILKIVGQCKASNTTIGKSKVQDIKDTIEYHDATGFFLAVSTQITNPLTEALEKLNRKQLWTDWWNRDDIEFRLNQNQDLIPKFDKVVKIKNTIKFINE
;
A
#
# COMPACT_ATOMS: atom_id res chain seq x y z
N MET A 1 -16.60 -27.80 20.14
CA MET A 1 -15.57 -28.47 19.32
C MET A 1 -16.11 -29.75 18.65
N ASN A 2 -16.49 -30.82 19.37
CA ASN A 2 -16.97 -32.08 18.73
C ASN A 2 -18.17 -31.93 17.76
N ASN A 3 -19.12 -31.02 18.04
CA ASN A 3 -20.29 -30.83 17.16
C ASN A 3 -19.96 -30.05 15.87
N LEU A 4 -19.02 -29.09 15.95
CA LEU A 4 -18.59 -28.31 14.78
C LEU A 4 -17.75 -29.17 13.83
N ASN A 5 -16.83 -29.97 14.36
CA ASN A 5 -16.01 -30.87 13.56
C ASN A 5 -16.85 -31.94 12.84
N ASN A 6 -17.90 -32.45 13.50
CA ASN A 6 -18.84 -33.37 12.85
C ASN A 6 -19.62 -32.68 11.72
N LYS A 7 -20.10 -31.45 11.95
CA LYS A 7 -20.81 -30.67 10.92
C LYS A 7 -19.91 -30.36 9.71
N ILE A 8 -18.66 -29.97 9.93
CA ILE A 8 -17.67 -29.76 8.86
C ILE A 8 -17.44 -31.04 8.07
N ARG A 9 -17.28 -32.17 8.75
CA ARG A 9 -17.05 -33.47 8.11
C ARG A 9 -18.22 -33.91 7.24
N GLU A 10 -19.45 -33.82 7.75
CA GLU A 10 -20.65 -34.13 6.98
C GLU A 10 -20.76 -33.21 5.77
N ARG A 11 -20.51 -31.92 5.97
CA ARG A 11 -20.61 -30.94 4.90
C ARG A 11 -19.58 -31.14 3.79
N ILE A 12 -18.33 -31.44 4.14
CA ILE A 12 -17.28 -31.77 3.14
C ILE A 12 -17.69 -32.98 2.30
N LYS A 13 -18.25 -34.02 2.93
CA LYS A 13 -18.73 -35.22 2.22
C LYS A 13 -19.87 -34.88 1.25
N GLU A 14 -20.88 -34.16 1.73
CA GLU A 14 -22.01 -33.72 0.88
C GLU A 14 -21.53 -32.93 -0.34
N ILE A 15 -20.60 -32.00 -0.15
CA ILE A 15 -20.07 -31.18 -1.25
C ILE A 15 -19.27 -32.05 -2.22
N CYS A 16 -18.39 -32.92 -1.71
CA CYS A 16 -17.61 -33.84 -2.55
C CYS A 16 -18.52 -34.72 -3.41
N ASP A 17 -19.56 -35.31 -2.81
CA ASP A 17 -20.55 -36.12 -3.52
C ASP A 17 -21.28 -35.29 -4.59
N SER A 18 -21.65 -34.05 -4.27
CA SER A 18 -22.35 -33.15 -5.21
C SER A 18 -21.48 -32.72 -6.40
N PHE A 19 -20.18 -32.52 -6.18
CA PHE A 19 -19.23 -32.04 -7.19
C PHE A 19 -18.44 -33.18 -7.85
N SER A 20 -18.72 -34.44 -7.48
CA SER A 20 -17.98 -35.62 -7.95
C SER A 20 -16.48 -35.56 -7.63
N PHE A 21 -16.12 -34.97 -6.49
CA PHE A 21 -14.76 -35.03 -5.94
C PHE A 21 -14.60 -36.24 -5.03
N PHE A 22 -13.39 -36.78 -4.95
CA PHE A 22 -13.10 -37.99 -4.19
C PHE A 22 -12.25 -37.70 -2.97
N ILE A 23 -12.71 -38.09 -1.78
CA ILE A 23 -11.91 -37.99 -0.55
C ILE A 23 -10.96 -39.20 -0.50
N GLU A 24 -9.67 -38.97 -0.79
CA GLU A 24 -8.64 -40.02 -0.77
C GLU A 24 -8.27 -40.40 0.67
N GLU A 25 -8.10 -39.40 1.53
CA GLU A 25 -7.74 -39.59 2.94
C GLU A 25 -8.52 -38.60 3.82
N SER A 26 -8.98 -39.08 4.97
CA SER A 26 -9.59 -38.24 6.00
C SER A 26 -9.07 -38.66 7.39
N ASN A 27 -8.33 -37.76 8.05
CA ASN A 27 -7.92 -37.89 9.44
C ASN A 27 -8.79 -36.97 10.32
N GLU A 28 -8.58 -36.97 11.64
CA GLU A 28 -9.39 -36.16 12.58
C GLU A 28 -9.44 -34.68 12.20
N ASN A 29 -8.33 -34.14 11.69
CA ASN A 29 -8.14 -32.72 11.40
C ASN A 29 -7.65 -32.42 9.98
N SER A 30 -7.62 -33.41 9.08
CA SER A 30 -7.12 -33.19 7.72
C SER A 30 -7.87 -33.98 6.67
N TYR A 31 -8.06 -33.38 5.49
CA TYR A 31 -8.68 -34.00 4.33
C TYR A 31 -7.79 -33.87 3.12
N ARG A 32 -7.72 -34.95 2.35
CA ARG A 32 -7.10 -34.99 1.03
C ARG A 32 -8.19 -35.31 0.02
N ILE A 33 -8.51 -34.34 -0.82
CA ILE A 33 -9.63 -34.39 -1.76
C ILE A 33 -9.08 -34.32 -3.18
N PHE A 34 -9.18 -35.41 -3.93
CA PHE A 34 -8.82 -35.47 -5.33
C PHE A 34 -9.99 -34.96 -6.17
N THR A 35 -9.72 -33.98 -7.03
CA THR A 35 -10.77 -33.34 -7.82
C THR A 35 -10.98 -34.04 -9.17
N GLY A 36 -9.96 -34.71 -9.73
CA GLY A 36 -10.08 -35.56 -10.92
C GLY A 36 -8.79 -35.74 -11.72
N GLU A 37 -8.79 -36.73 -12.62
CA GLU A 37 -7.59 -37.19 -13.35
C GLU A 37 -7.09 -36.22 -14.42
N ILE A 38 -7.98 -35.40 -14.99
CA ILE A 38 -7.68 -34.52 -16.12
C ILE A 38 -6.74 -33.38 -15.72
N ASP A 39 -7.03 -32.67 -14.65
CA ASP A 39 -6.15 -31.60 -14.13
C ASP A 39 -5.17 -32.11 -13.07
N GLY A 40 -5.43 -33.29 -12.49
CA GLY A 40 -4.57 -33.86 -11.46
C GLY A 40 -4.48 -33.01 -10.21
N VAL A 41 -5.51 -32.20 -9.90
CA VAL A 41 -5.52 -31.32 -8.72
C VAL A 41 -6.05 -32.07 -7.51
N THR A 42 -5.27 -32.07 -6.44
CA THR A 42 -5.67 -32.51 -5.09
C THR A 42 -5.71 -31.30 -4.17
N LEU A 43 -6.85 -31.09 -3.49
CA LEU A 43 -7.03 -30.11 -2.43
C LEU A 43 -6.72 -30.76 -1.08
N PHE A 44 -5.89 -30.10 -0.27
CA PHE A 44 -5.62 -30.46 1.11
C PHE A 44 -6.26 -29.43 2.03
N LEU A 45 -7.02 -29.88 3.02
CA LEU A 45 -7.57 -29.05 4.09
C LEU A 45 -7.01 -29.50 5.42
N ASN A 46 -6.49 -28.58 6.22
CA ASN A 46 -6.00 -28.86 7.57
C ASN A 46 -6.65 -27.89 8.57
N PHE A 47 -7.24 -28.48 9.60
CA PHE A 47 -7.96 -27.80 10.66
C PHE A 47 -7.09 -27.76 11.91
N ASN A 48 -6.82 -26.57 12.43
CA ASN A 48 -6.14 -26.41 13.71
C ASN A 48 -6.93 -25.45 14.60
N GLU A 49 -7.59 -26.00 15.63
CA GLU A 49 -8.55 -25.28 16.47
C GLU A 49 -9.64 -24.62 15.61
N ASP A 50 -9.61 -23.28 15.49
CA ASP A 50 -10.56 -22.47 14.71
C ASP A 50 -9.98 -21.95 13.38
N LYS A 51 -8.79 -22.43 12.99
CA LYS A 51 -8.10 -22.01 11.75
C LYS A 51 -8.12 -23.08 10.69
N LEU A 52 -8.46 -22.67 9.47
CA LEU A 52 -8.30 -23.47 8.27
C LEU A 52 -7.02 -23.05 7.55
N SER A 53 -6.21 -24.05 7.20
CA SER A 53 -5.19 -23.90 6.18
C SER A 53 -5.49 -24.88 5.05
N PHE A 54 -5.17 -24.48 3.83
CA PHE A 54 -5.39 -25.31 2.66
C PHE A 54 -4.28 -25.09 1.64
N TYR A 55 -4.06 -26.08 0.78
CA TYR A 55 -3.14 -25.99 -0.34
C TYR A 55 -3.54 -27.00 -1.42
N PHE A 56 -2.95 -26.85 -2.60
CA PHE A 56 -3.19 -27.74 -3.72
C PHE A 56 -1.92 -28.47 -4.11
N LEU A 57 -2.10 -29.67 -4.68
CA LEU A 57 -1.07 -30.39 -5.41
C LEU A 57 -1.57 -30.58 -6.84
N VAL A 58 -0.76 -30.19 -7.82
CA VAL A 58 -0.93 -30.54 -9.23
C VAL A 58 -0.03 -31.73 -9.53
N ARG A 59 -0.62 -32.88 -9.83
CA ARG A 59 0.09 -34.07 -10.26
C ARG A 59 -0.79 -34.89 -11.20
N THR A 60 -0.52 -34.76 -12.49
CA THR A 60 -1.29 -35.40 -13.56
C THR A 60 -0.94 -36.88 -13.71
N SER A 61 -1.87 -37.68 -14.23
CA SER A 61 -1.73 -39.13 -14.37
C SER A 61 -1.29 -39.55 -15.78
N ASP A 62 -0.57 -40.67 -15.87
CA ASP A 62 -0.16 -41.29 -17.14
C ASP A 62 -1.33 -41.96 -17.87
N VAL A 63 -2.44 -42.15 -17.15
CA VAL A 63 -3.74 -42.56 -17.71
C VAL A 63 -4.28 -41.52 -18.69
N VAL A 64 -4.03 -40.22 -18.44
CA VAL A 64 -4.55 -39.12 -19.28
C VAL A 64 -3.48 -38.57 -20.22
N TYR A 65 -2.23 -38.49 -19.75
CA TYR A 65 -1.14 -37.86 -20.49
C TYR A 65 0.07 -38.77 -20.61
N SER A 66 0.56 -38.96 -21.83
CA SER A 66 1.80 -39.69 -22.06
C SER A 66 3.05 -38.81 -21.90
N GLY A 67 4.18 -39.46 -21.61
CA GLY A 67 5.51 -38.85 -21.51
C GLY A 67 5.79 -38.11 -20.19
N ASP A 68 6.87 -37.32 -20.17
CA ASP A 68 7.18 -36.38 -19.09
C ASP A 68 6.05 -35.33 -19.01
N ARG A 69 5.51 -35.09 -17.80
CA ARG A 69 4.35 -34.23 -17.52
C ARG A 69 4.71 -32.89 -16.85
N SER A 70 6.00 -32.56 -16.77
CA SER A 70 6.49 -31.32 -16.18
C SER A 70 5.82 -30.08 -16.76
N ASP A 71 5.65 -30.07 -18.08
CA ASP A 71 4.98 -29.02 -18.84
C ASP A 71 3.53 -28.80 -18.38
N LEU A 72 2.76 -29.88 -18.22
CA LEU A 72 1.40 -29.84 -17.71
C LEU A 72 1.35 -29.35 -16.26
N HIS A 73 2.24 -29.84 -15.40
CA HIS A 73 2.30 -29.40 -14.01
C HIS A 73 2.56 -27.89 -13.92
N ILE A 74 3.47 -27.37 -14.75
CA ILE A 74 3.74 -25.93 -14.83
C ILE A 74 2.52 -25.17 -15.35
N VAL A 75 1.96 -25.57 -16.50
CA VAL A 75 0.83 -24.86 -17.12
C VAL A 75 -0.37 -24.85 -16.19
N ILE A 76 -0.81 -26.01 -15.68
CA ILE A 76 -2.00 -26.13 -14.84
C ILE A 76 -1.82 -25.34 -13.53
N SER A 77 -0.65 -25.43 -12.89
CA SER A 77 -0.39 -24.69 -11.65
C SER A 77 -0.42 -23.17 -11.84
N LEU A 78 0.18 -22.66 -12.93
CA LEU A 78 0.12 -21.25 -13.27
C LEU A 78 -1.32 -20.80 -13.55
N MET A 79 -2.10 -21.57 -14.33
CA MET A 79 -3.49 -21.21 -14.64
C MET A 79 -4.38 -21.21 -13.39
N LEU A 80 -4.23 -22.20 -12.50
CA LEU A 80 -4.98 -22.25 -11.25
C LEU A 80 -4.58 -21.12 -10.29
N ALA A 81 -3.28 -20.87 -10.11
CA ALA A 81 -2.81 -19.76 -9.26
C ALA A 81 -3.25 -18.39 -9.80
N SER A 82 -3.20 -18.17 -11.11
CA SER A 82 -3.72 -16.96 -11.75
C SER A 82 -5.23 -16.81 -11.55
N PHE A 83 -6.01 -17.89 -11.68
CA PHE A 83 -7.45 -17.86 -11.42
C PHE A 83 -7.75 -17.51 -9.95
N LEU A 84 -7.05 -18.13 -9.00
CA LEU A 84 -7.20 -17.84 -7.57
C LEU A 84 -6.84 -16.39 -7.26
N LYS A 85 -5.79 -15.86 -7.88
CA LYS A 85 -5.40 -14.46 -7.75
C LYS A 85 -6.48 -13.52 -8.27
N ILE A 86 -6.94 -13.72 -9.51
CA ILE A 86 -7.87 -12.83 -10.20
C ILE A 86 -9.28 -12.88 -9.59
N LYS A 87 -9.81 -14.08 -9.35
CA LYS A 87 -11.21 -14.24 -8.94
C LYS A 87 -11.38 -14.19 -7.42
N ALA A 88 -10.46 -14.81 -6.69
CA ALA A 88 -10.63 -15.07 -5.27
C ALA A 88 -9.82 -14.13 -4.37
N ASN A 89 -9.00 -13.23 -4.95
CA ASN A 89 -8.02 -12.44 -4.20
C ASN A 89 -7.10 -13.32 -3.34
N ILE A 90 -6.73 -14.50 -3.85
CA ILE A 90 -5.82 -15.42 -3.15
C ILE A 90 -4.47 -15.38 -3.87
N SER A 91 -3.45 -14.86 -3.20
CA SER A 91 -2.08 -14.89 -3.71
C SER A 91 -1.37 -16.14 -3.22
N CYS A 92 -0.85 -16.92 -4.17
CA CYS A 92 -0.24 -18.23 -3.93
C CYS A 92 1.26 -18.24 -4.18
N SER A 93 1.97 -19.06 -3.42
CA SER A 93 3.31 -19.55 -3.75
C SER A 93 3.21 -20.89 -4.50
N ILE A 94 4.05 -21.09 -5.52
CA ILE A 94 4.13 -22.37 -6.25
C ILE A 94 5.48 -23.03 -5.98
N PHE A 95 5.49 -24.32 -5.64
CA PHE A 95 6.72 -25.06 -5.34
C PHE A 95 6.80 -26.36 -6.11
N ASP A 96 7.98 -26.67 -6.63
CA ASP A 96 8.20 -27.86 -7.46
C ASP A 96 8.58 -29.06 -6.59
N ILE A 97 8.05 -30.21 -6.95
CA ILE A 97 8.46 -31.51 -6.42
C ILE A 97 9.34 -32.14 -7.49
N ALA A 98 10.65 -32.17 -7.25
CA ALA A 98 11.59 -32.80 -8.16
C ALA A 98 11.28 -34.30 -8.32
N HIS A 99 11.47 -34.82 -9.54
CA HIS A 99 11.35 -36.24 -9.78
C HIS A 99 12.43 -37.01 -9.01
N PRO A 100 12.08 -38.08 -8.27
CA PRO A 100 13.02 -38.75 -7.37
C PRO A 100 14.20 -39.43 -8.08
N LEU A 101 14.16 -39.56 -9.40
CA LEU A 101 15.16 -40.25 -10.23
C LEU A 101 15.66 -39.43 -11.45
N ILE A 102 15.01 -38.32 -11.81
CA ILE A 102 15.31 -37.58 -13.05
C ILE A 102 15.46 -36.11 -12.67
N ASP A 103 16.70 -35.60 -12.68
CA ASP A 103 17.07 -34.32 -12.05
C ASP A 103 16.41 -33.07 -12.71
N ASP A 104 15.85 -33.21 -13.91
CA ASP A 104 15.22 -32.12 -14.68
C ASP A 104 13.71 -32.32 -14.94
N GLU A 105 13.09 -33.33 -14.31
CA GLU A 105 11.64 -33.59 -14.39
C GLU A 105 10.92 -33.15 -13.10
N ILE A 106 9.75 -32.54 -13.27
CA ILE A 106 8.88 -32.10 -12.19
C ILE A 106 7.81 -33.16 -11.97
N TRP A 107 7.87 -33.84 -10.83
CA TRP A 107 6.93 -34.88 -10.42
C TRP A 107 5.55 -34.35 -10.06
N GLY A 108 5.48 -33.11 -9.59
CA GLY A 108 4.27 -32.40 -9.23
C GLY A 108 4.58 -31.01 -8.72
N ARG A 109 3.55 -30.20 -8.48
CA ARG A 109 3.70 -28.84 -7.96
C ARG A 109 2.71 -28.53 -6.85
N TYR A 110 3.18 -27.97 -5.76
CA TYR A 110 2.32 -27.42 -4.72
C TYR A 110 1.90 -25.99 -5.09
N ILE A 111 0.65 -25.65 -4.79
CA ILE A 111 0.15 -24.28 -4.82
C ILE A 111 -0.32 -23.95 -3.41
N TYR A 112 0.40 -23.06 -2.75
CA TYR A 112 0.21 -22.71 -1.35
C TYR A 112 -0.31 -21.27 -1.21
N PRO A 113 -1.58 -21.06 -0.81
CA PRO A 113 -2.12 -19.74 -0.49
C PRO A 113 -1.33 -19.07 0.65
N SER A 114 -0.78 -17.89 0.40
CA SER A 114 -0.04 -17.14 1.42
C SER A 114 -0.73 -15.85 1.84
N GLN A 115 -1.54 -15.25 0.95
CA GLN A 115 -2.40 -14.11 1.26
C GLN A 115 -3.83 -14.45 0.84
N TYR A 116 -4.75 -14.49 1.79
CA TYR A 116 -6.19 -14.71 1.59
C TYR A 116 -6.96 -14.12 2.78
N GLU A 117 -8.26 -13.83 2.60
CA GLU A 117 -9.10 -13.34 3.70
C GLU A 117 -9.26 -14.39 4.80
N ASP A 118 -9.19 -13.95 6.07
CA ASP A 118 -9.24 -14.84 7.22
C ASP A 118 -10.58 -15.59 7.28
N SER A 119 -10.51 -16.92 7.29
CA SER A 119 -11.65 -17.83 7.36
C SER A 119 -12.26 -17.93 8.77
N SER A 120 -11.68 -17.26 9.77
CA SER A 120 -12.04 -17.41 11.19
C SER A 120 -13.48 -17.03 11.53
N ILE A 121 -14.13 -16.17 10.72
CA ILE A 121 -15.49 -15.70 10.97
C ILE A 121 -16.55 -16.73 10.53
N ASN A 122 -16.33 -17.45 9.42
CA ASN A 122 -17.20 -18.54 8.97
C ASN A 122 -16.46 -19.56 8.10
N ILE A 123 -15.89 -20.58 8.77
CA ILE A 123 -15.09 -21.63 8.14
C ILE A 123 -15.90 -22.49 7.14
N LEU A 124 -17.19 -22.71 7.40
CA LEU A 124 -18.04 -23.54 6.54
C LEU A 124 -18.33 -22.83 5.21
N ASP A 125 -18.74 -21.57 5.26
CA ASP A 125 -18.98 -20.76 4.05
C ASP A 125 -17.68 -20.62 3.24
N PHE A 126 -16.54 -20.44 3.93
CA PHE A 126 -15.25 -20.40 3.25
C PHE A 126 -14.93 -21.70 2.50
N ILE A 127 -15.17 -22.86 3.13
CA ILE A 127 -14.99 -24.18 2.50
C ILE A 127 -15.92 -24.33 1.31
N GLU A 128 -17.21 -24.00 1.45
CA GLU A 128 -18.19 -24.08 0.36
C GLU A 128 -17.78 -23.21 -0.83
N ASN A 129 -17.34 -21.99 -0.56
CA ASN A 129 -16.81 -21.08 -1.58
C ASN A 129 -15.55 -21.65 -2.23
N LEU A 130 -14.62 -22.21 -1.46
CA LEU A 130 -13.39 -22.83 -1.98
C LEU A 130 -13.68 -23.97 -2.96
N PHE A 131 -14.57 -24.89 -2.59
CA PHE A 131 -14.98 -25.98 -3.47
C PHE A 131 -15.70 -25.49 -4.72
N SER A 132 -16.60 -24.51 -4.55
CA SER A 132 -17.31 -23.90 -5.68
C SER A 132 -16.34 -23.25 -6.65
N MET A 133 -15.35 -22.51 -6.14
CA MET A 133 -14.29 -21.90 -6.96
C MET A 133 -13.47 -22.92 -7.74
N LEU A 134 -13.16 -24.08 -7.14
CA LEU A 134 -12.44 -25.14 -7.85
C LEU A 134 -13.28 -25.76 -8.96
N LEU A 135 -14.56 -26.00 -8.72
CA LEU A 135 -15.47 -26.51 -9.73
C LEU A 135 -15.61 -25.51 -10.89
N GLU A 136 -15.79 -24.22 -10.58
CA GLU A 136 -15.88 -23.15 -11.57
C GLU A 136 -14.58 -22.98 -12.37
N TRP A 137 -13.42 -23.05 -11.72
CA TRP A 137 -12.13 -23.03 -12.39
C TRP A 137 -12.04 -24.20 -13.38
N ARG A 138 -12.28 -25.43 -12.92
CA ARG A 138 -12.21 -26.62 -13.78
C ARG A 138 -13.15 -26.51 -14.98
N TYR A 139 -14.40 -26.12 -14.73
CA TYR A 139 -15.40 -26.00 -15.79
C TYR A 139 -15.01 -24.91 -16.79
N SER A 140 -14.66 -23.71 -16.32
CA SER A 140 -14.29 -22.59 -17.20
C SER A 140 -13.00 -22.86 -17.97
N PHE A 141 -12.00 -23.48 -17.33
CA PHE A 141 -10.73 -23.81 -17.95
C PHE A 141 -10.91 -24.86 -19.04
N TRP A 142 -11.46 -26.03 -18.72
CA TRP A 142 -11.58 -27.12 -19.68
C TRP A 142 -12.62 -26.88 -20.78
N MET A 143 -13.63 -26.04 -20.53
CA MET A 143 -14.57 -25.63 -21.57
C MET A 143 -13.91 -24.74 -22.64
N LEU A 144 -12.95 -23.89 -22.25
CA LEU A 144 -12.27 -23.00 -23.19
C LEU A 144 -11.04 -23.66 -23.84
N ILE A 145 -10.30 -24.45 -23.08
CA ILE A 145 -9.07 -25.11 -23.51
C ILE A 145 -9.34 -26.44 -24.22
N GLY A 146 -10.47 -27.07 -23.92
CA GLY A 146 -10.88 -28.36 -24.44
C GLY A 146 -10.42 -29.53 -23.57
N CYS A 147 -11.27 -30.56 -23.47
CA CYS A 147 -11.09 -31.70 -22.57
C CYS A 147 -10.11 -32.75 -23.14
N PRO A 148 -9.02 -33.11 -22.45
CA PRO A 148 -8.04 -34.09 -22.93
C PRO A 148 -8.42 -35.55 -22.61
N CYS A 149 -9.64 -35.83 -22.17
CA CYS A 149 -10.05 -37.21 -21.90
C CYS A 149 -10.10 -38.05 -23.18
N GLN A 150 -9.86 -39.36 -23.04
CA GLN A 150 -9.79 -40.30 -24.17
C GLN A 150 -10.98 -40.16 -25.12
N LYS A 151 -12.21 -40.10 -24.59
CA LYS A 151 -13.43 -39.96 -25.38
C LYS A 151 -13.40 -38.70 -26.27
N CYS A 152 -13.05 -37.54 -25.70
CA CYS A 152 -12.98 -36.29 -26.46
C CYS A 152 -11.84 -36.31 -27.48
N MET A 153 -10.70 -36.92 -27.15
CA MET A 153 -9.58 -37.06 -28.09
C MET A 153 -9.93 -37.97 -29.27
N GLU A 154 -10.65 -39.09 -29.03
CA GLU A 154 -11.13 -39.99 -30.09
C GLU A 154 -12.20 -39.32 -30.97
N GLU A 155 -13.17 -38.61 -30.37
CA GLU A 155 -14.21 -37.88 -31.10
C GLU A 155 -13.64 -36.80 -32.03
N GLU A 156 -12.55 -36.13 -31.61
CA GLU A 156 -11.88 -35.08 -32.38
C GLU A 156 -10.72 -35.61 -33.24
N ASN A 157 -10.43 -36.91 -33.20
CA ASN A 157 -9.32 -37.56 -33.89
C ASN A 157 -7.96 -36.89 -33.61
N LEU A 158 -7.70 -36.63 -32.32
CA LEU A 158 -6.47 -36.01 -31.82
C LEU A 158 -5.65 -37.01 -31.00
N ILE A 159 -4.32 -36.88 -31.06
CA ILE A 159 -3.38 -37.67 -30.24
C ILE A 159 -2.63 -36.70 -29.34
N ASN A 160 -2.75 -36.86 -28.02
CA ASN A 160 -2.17 -35.93 -27.05
C ASN A 160 -0.73 -36.29 -26.63
N GLU A 161 0.08 -36.73 -27.58
CA GLU A 161 1.48 -37.03 -27.31
C GLU A 161 2.27 -35.73 -27.10
N ARG A 162 3.26 -35.82 -26.22
CA ARG A 162 4.18 -34.72 -25.97
C ARG A 162 5.26 -34.68 -27.05
N ASP A 163 5.43 -33.50 -27.65
CA ASP A 163 6.63 -33.17 -28.41
C ASP A 163 7.72 -32.62 -27.47
N TYR A 164 8.98 -32.83 -27.81
CA TYR A 164 10.17 -32.38 -27.07
C TYR A 164 10.96 -31.30 -27.82
N TYR A 165 10.55 -30.92 -29.04
CA TYR A 165 11.21 -29.85 -29.78
C TYR A 165 10.76 -28.46 -29.32
N SER A 166 11.72 -27.53 -29.28
CA SER A 166 11.42 -26.10 -29.14
C SER A 166 10.90 -25.55 -30.47
N GLU A 167 9.87 -24.71 -30.41
CA GLU A 167 9.37 -24.02 -31.60
C GLU A 167 10.44 -23.14 -32.25
N SER A 168 10.38 -23.00 -33.58
CA SER A 168 11.35 -22.22 -34.37
C SER A 168 11.60 -20.80 -33.86
N ASN A 169 10.56 -20.17 -33.30
CA ASN A 169 10.62 -18.79 -32.82
C ASN A 169 11.31 -18.68 -31.44
N LEU A 170 11.42 -19.79 -30.71
CA LEU A 170 12.08 -19.86 -29.41
C LEU A 170 13.52 -20.38 -29.52
N ILE A 171 13.94 -20.92 -30.67
CA ILE A 171 15.32 -21.41 -30.92
C ILE A 171 16.37 -20.34 -30.61
N GLY A 172 16.09 -19.08 -30.95
CA GLY A 172 17.01 -17.98 -30.68
C GLY A 172 17.24 -17.77 -29.18
N TYR A 173 16.20 -17.89 -28.36
CA TYR A 173 16.28 -17.81 -26.91
C TYR A 173 16.92 -19.06 -26.30
N THR A 174 16.48 -20.25 -26.71
CA THR A 174 17.02 -21.52 -26.18
C THR A 174 18.50 -21.73 -26.50
N ALA A 175 19.02 -21.11 -27.57
CA ALA A 175 20.46 -21.09 -27.86
C ALA A 175 21.29 -20.23 -26.88
N THR A 176 20.66 -19.39 -26.06
CA THR A 176 21.34 -18.50 -25.09
C THR A 176 21.41 -19.08 -23.68
N ILE A 177 20.73 -20.20 -23.43
CA ILE A 177 20.57 -20.80 -22.10
C ILE A 177 21.14 -22.22 -22.09
N THR A 178 21.55 -22.71 -20.91
CA THR A 178 22.27 -23.98 -20.81
C THR A 178 21.39 -25.16 -20.45
N ARG A 179 20.51 -25.01 -19.46
CA ARG A 179 19.57 -26.05 -19.04
C ARG A 179 18.15 -25.57 -19.25
N TYR A 180 17.41 -26.30 -20.08
CA TYR A 180 16.02 -26.02 -20.33
C TYR A 180 15.23 -27.29 -20.62
N ASN A 181 13.93 -27.24 -20.32
CA ASN A 181 12.96 -28.24 -20.73
C ASN A 181 12.04 -27.59 -21.77
N ALA A 182 11.76 -28.28 -22.88
CA ALA A 182 10.89 -27.80 -23.94
C ALA A 182 9.88 -28.86 -24.35
N GLY A 183 8.77 -28.41 -24.92
CA GLY A 183 7.83 -29.31 -25.53
C GLY A 183 6.56 -28.63 -26.02
N SER A 184 5.72 -29.42 -26.65
CA SER A 184 4.39 -28.98 -27.06
C SER A 184 3.35 -30.07 -26.84
N ARG A 185 2.09 -29.63 -26.68
CA ARG A 185 0.92 -30.50 -26.60
C ARG A 185 -0.23 -29.92 -27.41
N ILE A 186 -1.10 -30.81 -27.85
CA ILE A 186 -2.33 -30.44 -28.56
C ILE A 186 -3.43 -30.05 -27.57
N ARG A 187 -3.49 -30.69 -26.39
CA ARG A 187 -4.54 -30.43 -25.39
C ARG A 187 -4.02 -30.49 -23.94
N PRO A 188 -3.95 -29.36 -23.21
CA PRO A 188 -4.07 -27.98 -23.68
C PRO A 188 -3.13 -27.69 -24.87
N SER A 189 -3.56 -26.85 -25.81
CA SER A 189 -2.71 -26.48 -26.96
C SER A 189 -1.67 -25.45 -26.54
N TYR A 190 -0.39 -25.83 -26.54
CA TYR A 190 0.71 -24.91 -26.29
C TYR A 190 2.04 -25.44 -26.83
N SER A 191 2.97 -24.51 -26.99
CA SER A 191 4.40 -24.76 -27.06
C SER A 191 5.09 -24.06 -25.89
N PHE A 192 6.04 -24.74 -25.28
CA PHE A 192 6.58 -24.37 -23.98
C PHE A 192 8.09 -24.50 -23.94
N VAL A 193 8.71 -23.57 -23.22
CA VAL A 193 10.13 -23.61 -22.82
C VAL A 193 10.19 -23.20 -21.35
N TYR A 194 10.85 -24.02 -20.53
CA TYR A 194 11.25 -23.68 -19.18
C TYR A 194 12.77 -23.62 -19.12
N ASP A 195 13.27 -22.40 -18.94
CA ASP A 195 14.65 -22.09 -18.62
C ASP A 195 14.88 -22.36 -17.13
N ILE A 196 15.59 -23.44 -16.86
CA ILE A 196 15.82 -23.96 -15.51
C ILE A 196 16.83 -23.08 -14.78
N ASP A 197 17.81 -22.51 -15.48
CA ASP A 197 18.88 -21.73 -14.85
C ASP A 197 18.38 -20.37 -14.38
N ASN A 198 17.43 -19.78 -15.11
CA ASN A 198 16.85 -18.47 -14.77
C ASN A 198 15.45 -18.55 -14.17
N ASP A 199 14.88 -19.75 -13.99
CA ASP A 199 13.49 -19.96 -13.56
C ASP A 199 12.46 -19.14 -14.36
N ILE A 200 12.54 -19.27 -15.69
CA ILE A 200 11.64 -18.59 -16.63
C ILE A 200 10.85 -19.62 -17.42
N THR A 201 9.54 -19.52 -17.35
CA THR A 201 8.62 -20.26 -18.21
C THR A 201 8.10 -19.37 -19.32
N ILE A 202 8.20 -19.82 -20.57
CA ILE A 202 7.65 -19.19 -21.76
C ILE A 202 6.64 -20.17 -22.36
N ILE A 203 5.39 -19.73 -22.49
CA ILE A 203 4.29 -20.54 -23.04
C ILE A 203 3.69 -19.77 -24.21
N LYS A 204 3.79 -20.34 -25.41
CA LYS A 204 3.06 -19.87 -26.58
C LYS A 204 1.73 -20.61 -26.65
N SER A 205 0.63 -19.89 -26.43
CA SER A 205 -0.71 -20.48 -26.50
C SER A 205 -1.78 -19.42 -26.59
N LYS A 206 -2.48 -19.37 -27.74
CA LYS A 206 -3.61 -18.47 -27.92
C LYS A 206 -4.75 -18.79 -26.95
N SER A 207 -5.05 -20.07 -26.74
CA SER A 207 -6.16 -20.50 -25.87
C SER A 207 -5.92 -20.15 -24.40
N LEU A 208 -4.68 -20.31 -23.90
CA LEU A 208 -4.35 -19.96 -22.52
C LEU A 208 -4.32 -18.44 -22.31
N ILE A 209 -3.85 -17.68 -23.30
CA ILE A 209 -3.88 -16.22 -23.27
C ILE A 209 -5.32 -15.70 -23.27
N ASP A 210 -6.15 -16.22 -24.16
CA ASP A 210 -7.57 -15.87 -24.23
C ASP A 210 -8.28 -16.22 -22.91
N TYR A 211 -7.92 -17.34 -22.28
CA TYR A 211 -8.42 -17.70 -20.95
C TYR A 211 -8.09 -16.63 -19.90
N LEU A 212 -6.82 -16.29 -19.74
CA LEU A 212 -6.39 -15.31 -18.74
C LEU A 212 -6.96 -13.91 -19.02
N LYS A 213 -6.94 -13.45 -20.28
CA LYS A 213 -7.54 -12.15 -20.66
C LYS A 213 -9.04 -12.09 -20.37
N ARG A 214 -9.76 -13.19 -20.62
CA ARG A 214 -11.18 -13.29 -20.27
C ARG A 214 -11.41 -13.25 -18.77
N LEU A 215 -10.59 -13.95 -17.97
CA LEU A 215 -10.66 -13.86 -16.51
C LEU A 215 -10.44 -12.44 -16.03
N MET A 216 -9.36 -11.78 -16.50
CA MET A 216 -9.05 -10.41 -16.11
C MET A 216 -10.19 -9.45 -16.47
N THR A 217 -10.80 -9.61 -17.64
CA THR A 217 -11.93 -8.78 -18.07
C THR A 217 -13.20 -9.07 -17.28
N LEU A 218 -13.52 -10.35 -17.06
CA LEU A 218 -14.76 -10.78 -16.39
C LEU A 218 -14.79 -10.37 -14.91
N PHE A 219 -13.64 -10.39 -14.25
CA PHE A 219 -13.50 -10.06 -12.83
C PHE A 219 -12.91 -8.66 -12.59
N ASP A 220 -12.82 -7.82 -13.63
CA ASP A 220 -12.29 -6.44 -13.57
C ASP A 220 -10.94 -6.35 -12.84
N TYR A 221 -10.04 -7.28 -13.17
CA TYR A 221 -8.74 -7.37 -12.54
C TYR A 221 -7.85 -6.21 -12.99
N ASN A 222 -7.69 -5.22 -12.13
CA ASN A 222 -6.89 -4.03 -12.36
C ASN A 222 -6.18 -3.61 -11.05
N PRO A 223 -5.12 -4.32 -10.63
CA PRO A 223 -4.41 -4.02 -9.40
C PRO A 223 -3.90 -2.58 -9.39
N GLN A 224 -4.04 -1.89 -8.26
CA GLN A 224 -3.46 -0.57 -8.08
C GLN A 224 -1.93 -0.69 -8.14
N LYS A 225 -1.35 0.00 -9.12
CA LYS A 225 0.09 0.07 -9.32
C LYS A 225 0.68 1.29 -8.61
N ILE A 226 1.70 1.07 -7.78
CA ILE A 226 2.50 2.14 -7.16
C ILE A 226 3.95 1.95 -7.56
N ARG A 227 4.56 2.99 -8.14
CA ARG A 227 5.97 2.97 -8.52
C ARG A 227 6.87 3.06 -7.29
N GLY A 228 7.62 1.99 -7.03
CA GLY A 228 8.63 1.93 -5.99
C GLY A 228 9.98 2.48 -6.43
N ILE A 229 11.02 2.12 -5.67
CA ILE A 229 12.43 2.37 -5.93
C ILE A 229 13.03 1.25 -6.79
N ASN A 230 12.93 0.00 -6.35
CA ASN A 230 13.53 -1.17 -6.99
C ASN A 230 12.55 -1.93 -7.89
N GLY A 231 11.27 -1.61 -7.80
CA GLY A 231 10.23 -2.22 -8.63
C GLY A 231 8.88 -1.55 -8.44
N ASP A 232 7.86 -2.21 -8.96
CA ASP A 232 6.47 -1.76 -8.87
C ASP A 232 5.72 -2.59 -7.82
N ILE A 233 4.90 -1.91 -7.02
CA ILE A 233 3.98 -2.51 -6.06
C ILE A 233 2.61 -2.69 -6.73
N TYR A 234 2.01 -3.86 -6.55
CA TYR A 234 0.69 -4.21 -7.05
C TYR A 234 -0.23 -4.55 -5.87
N ILE A 235 -1.29 -3.77 -5.71
CA ILE A 235 -2.28 -3.94 -4.64
C ILE A 235 -3.60 -4.35 -5.26
N ASP A 236 -4.11 -5.50 -4.86
CA ASP A 236 -5.41 -6.00 -5.32
C ASP A 236 -6.22 -6.48 -4.13
N SER A 237 -7.22 -5.69 -3.76
CA SER A 237 -8.07 -5.91 -2.59
C SER A 237 -7.25 -6.14 -1.31
N THR A 238 -7.11 -7.40 -0.88
CA THR A 238 -6.40 -7.82 0.35
C THR A 238 -5.00 -8.37 0.09
N THR A 239 -4.56 -8.41 -1.16
CA THR A 239 -3.27 -8.96 -1.57
C THR A 239 -2.28 -7.87 -1.96
N TYR A 240 -1.05 -8.01 -1.48
CA TYR A 240 0.03 -7.05 -1.69
C TYR A 240 1.23 -7.75 -2.31
N ASN A 241 1.59 -7.36 -3.52
CA ASN A 241 2.67 -7.97 -4.28
C ASN A 241 3.66 -6.92 -4.80
N PHE A 242 4.83 -7.41 -5.19
CA PHE A 242 5.94 -6.61 -5.70
C PHE A 242 6.51 -7.26 -6.96
N ALA A 243 6.83 -6.46 -7.98
CA ALA A 243 7.56 -6.89 -9.16
C ALA A 243 8.81 -6.04 -9.34
N SER A 244 9.99 -6.65 -9.21
CA SER A 244 11.26 -5.91 -9.38
C SER A 244 11.44 -5.41 -10.82
N HIS A 245 12.04 -4.23 -10.97
CA HIS A 245 12.37 -3.69 -12.30
C HIS A 245 13.30 -4.63 -13.07
N SER A 246 14.19 -5.36 -12.39
CA SER A 246 15.08 -6.34 -13.02
C SER A 246 14.29 -7.45 -13.71
N ALA A 247 13.32 -8.05 -13.01
CA ALA A 247 12.50 -9.11 -13.58
C ALA A 247 11.58 -8.58 -14.70
N LEU A 248 11.00 -7.39 -14.54
CA LEU A 248 10.19 -6.77 -15.59
C LEU A 248 11.00 -6.48 -16.85
N ASN A 249 12.24 -5.99 -16.70
CA ASN A 249 13.14 -5.75 -17.83
C ASN A 249 13.56 -7.05 -18.51
N GLU A 250 13.81 -8.12 -17.74
CA GLU A 250 14.13 -9.44 -18.27
C GLU A 250 12.97 -10.00 -19.11
N ILE A 251 11.74 -9.95 -18.59
CA ILE A 251 10.53 -10.33 -19.33
C ILE A 251 10.41 -9.51 -20.62
N ALA A 252 10.59 -8.18 -20.55
CA ALA A 252 10.51 -7.30 -21.72
C ALA A 252 11.59 -7.61 -22.78
N ASN A 253 12.81 -7.95 -22.34
CA ASN A 253 13.90 -8.34 -23.24
C ASN A 253 13.58 -9.66 -23.96
N ILE A 254 13.00 -10.62 -23.24
CA ILE A 254 12.59 -11.91 -23.83
C ILE A 254 11.49 -11.68 -24.86
N LEU A 255 10.46 -10.91 -24.52
CA LEU A 255 9.39 -10.54 -25.46
C LEU A 255 9.95 -9.88 -26.72
N THR A 256 10.88 -8.94 -26.56
CA THR A 256 11.53 -8.26 -27.69
C THR A 256 12.36 -9.22 -28.56
N SER A 257 13.00 -10.22 -27.94
CA SER A 257 13.82 -11.20 -28.65
C SER A 257 12.99 -12.18 -29.48
N ILE A 258 11.80 -12.53 -28.99
CA ILE A 258 10.89 -13.48 -29.63
C ILE A 258 10.03 -12.76 -30.68
N ASP A 259 9.53 -11.58 -30.34
CA ASP A 259 8.62 -10.79 -31.14
C ASP A 259 9.34 -9.57 -31.73
N ARG A 260 10.07 -9.83 -32.83
CA ARG A 260 11.10 -8.96 -33.45
C ARG A 260 10.66 -7.54 -33.85
N PHE A 261 9.40 -7.13 -33.60
CA PHE A 261 8.81 -5.94 -34.19
C PHE A 261 8.08 -4.97 -33.27
N GLN A 262 7.96 -5.17 -31.95
CA GLN A 262 7.27 -4.19 -31.11
C GLN A 262 7.91 -3.94 -29.74
N ARG A 263 7.83 -2.67 -29.31
CA ARG A 263 8.06 -2.25 -27.93
C ARG A 263 6.82 -2.67 -27.15
N ILE A 264 6.84 -3.86 -26.58
CA ILE A 264 5.70 -4.42 -25.87
C ILE A 264 5.67 -3.78 -24.49
N ASP A 265 4.64 -2.98 -24.22
CA ASP A 265 4.34 -2.54 -22.85
C ASP A 265 3.80 -3.76 -22.09
N VAL A 266 4.28 -3.96 -20.87
CA VAL A 266 3.89 -5.11 -20.05
C VAL A 266 2.54 -4.77 -19.39
N ASP A 267 1.50 -4.63 -20.20
CA ASP A 267 0.22 -4.05 -19.77
C ASP A 267 -0.61 -5.03 -18.93
N SER A 268 -0.47 -6.33 -19.18
CA SER A 268 -1.19 -7.38 -18.47
C SER A 268 -0.24 -8.22 -17.62
N LEU A 269 -0.22 -7.93 -16.33
CA LEU A 269 0.59 -8.61 -15.33
C LEU A 269 -0.30 -9.23 -14.26
N ILE A 270 -0.05 -10.49 -13.95
CA ILE A 270 -0.54 -11.14 -12.74
C ILE A 270 0.67 -11.38 -11.84
N VAL A 271 0.65 -10.80 -10.65
CA VAL A 271 1.71 -10.99 -9.67
C VAL A 271 1.18 -11.82 -8.51
N ILE A 272 1.85 -12.93 -8.22
CA ILE A 272 1.59 -13.81 -7.08
C ILE A 272 2.83 -13.88 -6.19
N GLU A 273 2.83 -14.69 -5.13
CA GLU A 273 3.88 -14.64 -4.10
C GLU A 273 5.29 -14.86 -4.62
N ASN A 274 5.46 -15.76 -5.58
CA ASN A 274 6.78 -16.12 -6.09
C ASN A 274 6.89 -16.08 -7.62
N PHE A 275 5.94 -15.44 -8.31
CA PHE A 275 5.97 -15.26 -9.75
C PHE A 275 5.45 -13.89 -10.19
N VAL A 276 6.04 -13.37 -11.27
CA VAL A 276 5.44 -12.35 -12.13
C VAL A 276 5.08 -13.02 -13.45
N ILE A 277 3.80 -12.96 -13.81
CA ILE A 277 3.23 -13.60 -14.99
C ILE A 277 2.80 -12.49 -15.95
N SER A 278 3.52 -12.36 -17.05
CA SER A 278 3.20 -11.46 -18.15
C SER A 278 2.37 -12.17 -19.21
N ILE A 279 1.32 -11.51 -19.67
CA ILE A 279 0.40 -12.00 -20.69
C ILE A 279 0.53 -11.08 -21.91
N GLY A 280 1.22 -11.57 -22.95
CA GLY A 280 1.36 -10.88 -24.22
C GLY A 280 0.23 -11.17 -25.21
N GLU A 281 0.51 -10.95 -26.50
CA GLU A 281 -0.40 -11.33 -27.59
C GLU A 281 -0.33 -12.84 -27.87
N ASP A 282 0.89 -13.36 -28.07
CA ASP A 282 1.14 -14.76 -28.43
C ASP A 282 1.80 -15.59 -27.31
N TYR A 283 2.40 -14.94 -26.32
CA TYR A 283 3.19 -15.58 -25.27
C TYR A 283 2.74 -15.20 -23.86
N ILE A 284 2.78 -16.17 -22.95
CA ILE A 284 2.76 -15.99 -21.50
C ILE A 284 4.19 -16.20 -21.01
N ILE A 285 4.71 -15.27 -20.21
CA ILE A 285 6.03 -15.42 -19.59
C ILE A 285 5.87 -15.34 -18.07
N ALA A 286 6.24 -16.40 -17.38
CA ALA A 286 6.26 -16.46 -15.92
C ALA A 286 7.70 -16.53 -15.42
N LYS A 287 8.13 -15.50 -14.69
CA LYS A 287 9.44 -15.44 -14.03
C LYS A 287 9.26 -15.73 -12.55
N SER A 288 10.05 -16.66 -12.00
CA SER A 288 10.11 -16.83 -10.55
C SER A 288 10.95 -15.74 -9.89
N LEU A 289 10.44 -15.16 -8.80
CA LEU A 289 11.13 -14.18 -7.95
C LEU A 289 10.35 -14.03 -6.64
N SER A 290 10.96 -13.48 -5.58
CA SER A 290 10.20 -13.09 -4.39
C SER A 290 9.33 -11.86 -4.68
N SER A 291 8.02 -12.08 -4.80
CA SER A 291 7.00 -11.08 -5.20
C SER A 291 5.89 -10.91 -4.16
N GLY A 292 5.98 -11.64 -3.05
CA GLY A 292 4.95 -11.72 -2.02
C GLY A 292 4.96 -10.57 -1.02
N LEU A 293 4.27 -10.80 0.10
CA LEU A 293 4.06 -9.80 1.15
C LEU A 293 5.38 -9.26 1.73
N ASP A 294 6.39 -10.10 1.88
CA ASP A 294 7.68 -9.69 2.46
C ASP A 294 8.46 -8.77 1.50
N ALA A 295 8.48 -9.08 0.20
CA ALA A 295 9.06 -8.20 -0.81
C ALA A 295 8.33 -6.86 -0.90
N PHE A 296 6.99 -6.89 -0.82
CA PHE A 296 6.17 -5.67 -0.71
C PHE A 296 6.54 -4.82 0.51
N LYS A 297 6.68 -5.44 1.70
CA LYS A 297 7.03 -4.70 2.93
C LYS A 297 8.40 -4.04 2.83
N LEU A 298 9.39 -4.74 2.27
CA LEU A 298 10.73 -4.19 2.04
C LEU A 298 10.67 -2.96 1.12
N GLU A 299 9.94 -3.07 0.01
CA GLU A 299 9.81 -1.95 -0.93
C GLU A 299 9.03 -0.78 -0.34
N LYS A 300 8.01 -1.06 0.47
CA LYS A 300 7.26 -0.03 1.22
C LYS A 300 8.17 0.77 2.16
N GLU A 301 9.12 0.12 2.82
CA GLU A 301 10.09 0.81 3.68
C GLU A 301 11.03 1.71 2.88
N PHE A 302 11.51 1.26 1.72
CA PHE A 302 12.30 2.10 0.81
C PHE A 302 11.52 3.34 0.36
N ILE A 303 10.24 3.18 0.01
CA ILE A 303 9.36 4.33 -0.33
C ILE A 303 9.20 5.28 0.86
N ARG A 304 9.05 4.76 2.09
CA ARG A 304 8.97 5.57 3.31
C ARG A 304 10.25 6.40 3.51
N GLU A 305 11.42 5.79 3.36
CA GLU A 305 12.70 6.48 3.45
C GLU A 305 12.83 7.59 2.39
N ARG A 306 12.43 7.32 1.14
CA ARG A 306 12.39 8.32 0.07
C ARG A 306 11.48 9.49 0.42
N HIS A 307 10.25 9.23 0.88
CA HIS A 307 9.32 10.30 1.25
C HIS A 307 9.83 11.13 2.44
N ASN A 308 10.47 10.49 3.42
CA ASN A 308 11.10 11.21 4.54
C ASN A 308 12.24 12.11 4.06
N LEU A 309 13.08 11.62 3.14
CA LEU A 309 14.14 12.41 2.54
C LEU A 309 13.58 13.59 1.73
N GLU A 310 12.61 13.34 0.86
CA GLU A 310 11.93 14.37 0.07
C GLU A 310 11.28 15.42 0.97
N ALA A 311 10.57 15.00 2.02
CA ALA A 311 9.98 15.91 2.99
C ALA A 311 11.04 16.76 3.70
N SER A 312 12.16 16.16 4.10
CA SER A 312 13.27 16.89 4.75
C SER A 312 13.93 17.94 3.84
N ILE A 313 13.93 17.71 2.52
CA ILE A 313 14.53 18.62 1.53
C ILE A 313 13.54 19.70 1.10
N LEU A 314 12.29 19.33 0.86
CA LEU A 314 11.25 20.20 0.31
C LEU A 314 10.56 21.05 1.38
N PHE A 315 10.46 20.52 2.59
CA PHE A 315 9.81 21.18 3.74
C PHE A 315 10.73 21.17 4.96
N PRO A 316 11.93 21.79 4.86
CA PRO A 316 12.85 21.84 5.98
C PRO A 316 12.19 22.56 7.16
N ILE A 317 12.21 21.96 8.35
CA ILE A 317 11.83 22.66 9.58
C ILE A 317 13.04 23.49 10.00
N PRO A 318 12.98 24.84 9.90
CA PRO A 318 14.06 25.67 10.42
C PRO A 318 14.11 25.51 11.93
N LEU A 319 15.29 25.18 12.46
CA LEU A 319 15.52 25.38 13.87
C LEU A 319 15.74 26.86 14.14
N PHE A 320 14.96 27.41 15.07
CA PHE A 320 15.12 28.79 15.49
C PHE A 320 16.17 28.90 16.61
N GLU A 321 17.14 29.78 16.42
CA GLU A 321 18.06 30.22 17.46
C GLU A 321 17.64 31.61 17.95
N TRP A 322 17.10 31.67 19.16
CA TRP A 322 16.75 32.94 19.80
C TRP A 322 17.99 33.63 20.34
N ILE A 323 18.15 34.91 20.02
CA ILE A 323 19.28 35.72 20.49
C ILE A 323 19.16 35.97 21.98
N GLU A 324 20.25 35.77 22.73
CA GLU A 324 20.32 36.19 24.13
C GLU A 324 20.20 37.72 24.25
N ASN A 325 19.31 38.18 25.12
CA ASN A 325 18.89 39.58 25.26
C ASN A 325 18.31 40.16 23.96
N PRO A 326 17.17 39.62 23.47
CA PRO A 326 16.58 40.04 22.20
C PRO A 326 16.21 41.52 22.23
N CYS A 327 16.44 42.22 21.11
CA CYS A 327 16.13 43.66 20.99
C CYS A 327 14.61 43.90 21.10
N PRO A 328 14.11 44.63 22.13
CA PRO A 328 12.66 44.79 22.36
C PRO A 328 11.92 45.40 21.17
N ALA A 329 12.49 46.45 20.55
CA ALA A 329 11.89 47.12 19.40
C ALA A 329 11.81 46.21 18.16
N GLN A 330 12.82 45.37 17.90
CA GLN A 330 12.72 44.40 16.80
C GLN A 330 11.74 43.27 17.13
N PHE A 331 11.61 42.87 18.39
CA PHE A 331 10.64 41.86 18.80
C PHE A 331 9.20 42.36 18.60
N GLU A 332 8.90 43.60 18.98
CA GLU A 332 7.60 44.25 18.69
C GLU A 332 7.29 44.27 17.19
N LEU A 333 8.28 44.64 16.36
CA LEU A 333 8.13 44.66 14.91
C LEU A 333 7.94 43.26 14.30
N LEU A 334 8.60 42.24 14.85
CA LEU A 334 8.40 40.85 14.46
C LEU A 334 6.95 40.42 14.74
N ILE A 335 6.46 40.64 15.96
CA ILE A 335 5.08 40.30 16.35
C ILE A 335 4.06 41.05 15.49
N LYS A 336 4.29 42.34 15.25
CA LYS A 336 3.48 43.12 14.30
C LYS A 336 3.45 42.47 12.92
N SER A 337 4.62 42.12 12.37
CA SER A 337 4.72 41.54 11.02
C SER A 337 4.03 40.18 10.91
N LEU A 338 4.04 39.39 11.98
CA LEU A 338 3.31 38.13 12.05
C LEU A 338 1.79 38.36 12.15
N LEU A 339 1.35 39.32 12.97
CA LEU A 339 -0.07 39.71 13.07
C LEU A 339 -0.62 40.26 11.76
N GLU A 340 0.15 41.04 11.00
CA GLU A 340 -0.27 41.56 9.67
C GLU A 340 -0.54 40.45 8.65
N ARG A 341 -0.04 39.24 8.88
CA ARG A 341 -0.26 38.08 8.01
C ARG A 341 -1.39 37.17 8.47
N ASP A 342 -1.94 37.40 9.66
CA ASP A 342 -3.11 36.66 10.13
C ASP A 342 -4.38 37.20 9.46
N VAL A 343 -5.11 36.33 8.74
CA VAL A 343 -6.31 36.69 7.97
C VAL A 343 -7.42 37.31 8.85
N LYS A 344 -7.41 37.03 10.16
CA LYS A 344 -8.37 37.56 11.13
C LYS A 344 -7.97 38.94 11.65
N VAL A 345 -6.71 39.35 11.53
CA VAL A 345 -6.26 40.67 11.94
C VAL A 345 -6.51 41.65 10.80
N LYS A 346 -7.40 42.63 11.01
CA LYS A 346 -7.74 43.62 9.98
C LYS A 346 -6.75 44.79 9.96
N ARG A 347 -6.17 45.11 11.11
CA ARG A 347 -5.20 46.19 11.25
C ARG A 347 -4.36 45.99 12.51
N VAL A 348 -3.07 46.30 12.43
CA VAL A 348 -2.20 46.43 13.61
C VAL A 348 -1.32 47.67 13.48
N ARG A 349 -1.17 48.41 14.58
CA ARG A 349 -0.37 49.65 14.66
C ARG A 349 0.51 49.63 15.91
N ILE A 350 1.69 50.23 15.82
CA ILE A 350 2.53 50.51 16.99
C ILE A 350 1.93 51.68 17.75
N ALA A 351 1.88 51.56 19.07
CA ALA A 351 1.22 52.50 19.96
C ALA A 351 1.88 53.89 20.04
N SER A 352 3.22 53.95 20.14
CA SER A 352 3.98 55.20 20.25
C SER A 352 5.44 55.04 19.75
N PRO A 353 6.12 56.12 19.34
CA PRO A 353 7.58 56.14 19.17
C PRO A 353 8.30 56.02 20.52
N THR A 354 9.47 55.37 20.53
CA THR A 354 10.27 54.80 21.64
C THR A 354 10.60 55.71 22.84
N ASN A 355 10.18 56.98 22.89
CA ASN A 355 10.60 57.98 23.89
C ASN A 355 9.45 58.59 24.73
N GLN A 356 8.24 58.02 24.71
CA GLN A 356 7.17 58.37 25.66
C GLN A 356 6.83 57.15 26.52
N GLY A 357 6.51 57.36 27.80
CA GLY A 357 6.10 56.27 28.69
C GLY A 357 4.86 55.57 28.14
N ASP A 358 5.00 54.31 27.73
CA ASP A 358 4.01 53.64 26.87
C ASP A 358 2.76 53.11 27.62
N ASN A 359 2.56 53.47 28.90
CA ASN A 359 1.40 53.09 29.72
C ASN A 359 0.94 51.62 29.54
N GLY A 360 1.86 50.70 29.25
CA GLY A 360 1.58 49.27 29.08
C GLY A 360 1.13 48.81 27.69
N ARG A 361 1.05 49.68 26.66
CA ARG A 361 0.68 49.30 25.29
C ARG A 361 1.85 49.37 24.31
N ASP A 362 2.06 48.31 23.54
CA ASP A 362 3.06 48.30 22.46
C ASP A 362 2.37 48.28 21.09
N LEU A 363 1.22 47.59 20.99
CA LEU A 363 0.43 47.44 19.77
C LEU A 363 -1.05 47.79 19.99
N ILE A 364 -1.72 48.23 18.93
CA ILE A 364 -3.18 48.33 18.84
C ILE A 364 -3.64 47.46 17.67
N ILE A 365 -4.51 46.49 17.94
CA ILE A 365 -4.91 45.44 17.01
C ILE A 365 -6.41 45.47 16.83
N ASP A 366 -6.88 45.53 15.57
CA ASP A 366 -8.27 45.31 15.22
C ASP A 366 -8.41 43.85 14.73
N TRP A 367 -9.00 42.99 15.56
CA TRP A 367 -9.04 41.54 15.35
C TRP A 367 -10.47 41.05 15.18
N GLU A 368 -10.74 40.36 14.08
CA GLU A 368 -12.00 39.67 13.82
C GLU A 368 -12.09 38.36 14.62
N ILE A 369 -13.12 38.24 15.46
CA ILE A 369 -13.39 37.07 16.29
C ILE A 369 -14.76 36.50 15.95
N VAL A 370 -14.80 35.19 15.74
CA VAL A 370 -16.03 34.43 15.49
C VAL A 370 -16.64 34.01 16.83
N GLU A 371 -17.90 34.35 17.07
CA GLU A 371 -18.60 34.02 18.31
C GLU A 371 -19.11 32.57 18.27
N LYS A 372 -18.34 31.65 18.87
CA LYS A 372 -18.62 30.20 18.79
C LYS A 372 -19.82 29.72 19.63
N ASN A 373 -20.33 30.54 20.54
CA ASN A 373 -21.33 30.15 21.55
C ASN A 373 -22.67 30.93 21.44
N GLN A 374 -22.94 31.60 20.32
CA GLN A 374 -24.22 32.27 20.09
C GLN A 374 -25.06 31.50 19.07
N THR A 375 -26.37 31.46 19.29
CA THR A 375 -27.35 30.99 18.31
C THR A 375 -27.29 31.93 17.11
N PHE A 376 -26.78 31.44 15.99
CA PHE A 376 -26.65 32.22 14.76
C PHE A 376 -28.05 32.69 14.29
N ASN A 377 -28.19 33.99 14.06
CA ASN A 377 -29.39 34.62 13.52
C ASN A 377 -29.04 35.20 12.14
N GLU A 378 -29.86 34.97 11.12
CA GLU A 378 -29.65 35.41 9.73
C GLU A 378 -29.39 36.92 9.57
N THR A 379 -29.74 37.73 10.57
CA THR A 379 -29.61 39.20 10.55
C THR A 379 -28.31 39.75 11.14
N LYS A 380 -27.43 38.92 11.73
CA LYS A 380 -26.14 39.37 12.29
C LYS A 380 -24.97 38.53 11.77
N PRO A 381 -23.85 39.16 11.34
CA PRO A 381 -22.67 38.42 10.93
C PRO A 381 -22.11 37.61 12.12
N PRO A 382 -21.59 36.39 11.87
CA PRO A 382 -21.09 35.50 12.92
C PRO A 382 -19.74 35.94 13.53
N SER A 383 -19.19 37.06 13.05
CA SER A 383 -17.93 37.64 13.49
C SER A 383 -18.09 39.11 13.89
N ARG A 384 -17.26 39.55 14.84
CA ARG A 384 -17.12 40.96 15.24
C ARG A 384 -15.66 41.36 15.28
N ILE A 385 -15.39 42.63 14.97
CA ILE A 385 -14.04 43.20 15.08
C ILE A 385 -13.89 43.80 16.48
N LEU A 386 -12.90 43.32 17.22
CA LEU A 386 -12.54 43.81 18.53
C LEU A 386 -11.28 44.67 18.44
N LYS A 387 -11.26 45.77 19.18
CA LYS A 387 -10.06 46.58 19.41
C LYS A 387 -9.33 46.02 20.62
N ILE A 388 -8.09 45.60 20.42
CA ILE A 388 -7.27 44.88 21.40
C ILE A 388 -5.97 45.65 21.64
N VAL A 389 -5.57 45.77 22.90
CA VAL A 389 -4.25 46.27 23.27
C VAL A 389 -3.25 45.12 23.26
N GLY A 390 -2.19 45.23 22.47
CA GLY A 390 -1.10 44.28 22.45
C GLY A 390 0.09 44.75 23.28
N GLN A 391 0.70 43.84 24.01
CA GLN A 391 1.96 44.04 24.72
C GLN A 391 2.97 42.97 24.31
N CYS A 392 4.21 43.35 24.07
CA CYS A 392 5.31 42.50 23.66
C CYS A 392 6.41 42.53 24.72
N LYS A 393 6.84 41.37 25.23
CA LYS A 393 7.95 41.28 26.19
C LYS A 393 9.06 40.36 25.69
N ALA A 394 10.17 40.98 25.32
CA ALA A 394 11.42 40.33 24.98
C ALA A 394 12.25 40.10 26.25
N SER A 395 12.63 38.86 26.55
CA SER A 395 13.34 38.45 27.78
C SER A 395 14.10 37.14 27.57
N ASN A 396 15.11 36.89 28.41
CA ASN A 396 15.79 35.58 28.47
C ASN A 396 15.12 34.62 29.44
N THR A 397 14.36 35.14 30.40
CA THR A 397 13.67 34.36 31.43
C THR A 397 12.16 34.41 31.21
N THR A 398 11.47 33.41 31.74
CA THR A 398 10.01 33.34 31.84
C THR A 398 9.42 34.66 32.35
N ILE A 399 8.29 35.07 31.76
CA ILE A 399 7.59 36.30 32.09
C ILE A 399 6.52 36.02 33.15
N GLY A 400 6.70 36.63 34.32
CA GLY A 400 5.76 36.52 35.45
C GLY A 400 4.80 37.70 35.53
N LYS A 401 3.78 37.57 36.39
CA LYS A 401 2.75 38.59 36.60
C LYS A 401 3.30 39.96 37.03
N SER A 402 4.43 39.99 37.75
CA SER A 402 5.10 41.23 38.14
C SER A 402 5.62 42.06 36.96
N LYS A 403 5.85 41.44 35.79
CA LYS A 403 6.29 42.12 34.57
C LYS A 403 5.13 42.58 33.67
N VAL A 404 3.92 42.12 33.97
CA VAL A 404 2.68 42.40 33.22
C VAL A 404 1.60 42.80 34.22
N GLN A 405 1.76 44.00 34.77
CA GLN A 405 0.87 44.60 35.77
C GLN A 405 -0.28 45.34 35.06
N ASP A 406 -1.36 45.59 35.80
CA ASP A 406 -2.42 46.54 35.43
C ASP A 406 -3.07 46.32 34.05
N ILE A 407 -3.18 45.05 33.64
CA ILE A 407 -3.81 44.65 32.36
C ILE A 407 -5.21 45.26 32.21
N LYS A 408 -6.01 45.21 33.29
CA LYS A 408 -7.39 45.72 33.27
C LYS A 408 -7.41 47.24 33.07
N ASP A 409 -6.58 47.94 33.82
CA ASP A 409 -6.47 49.40 33.76
C ASP A 409 -5.97 49.84 32.38
N THR A 410 -5.08 49.07 31.76
CA THR A 410 -4.59 49.29 30.40
C THR A 410 -5.71 49.14 29.35
N ILE A 411 -6.55 48.11 29.48
CA ILE A 411 -7.72 47.90 28.60
C ILE A 411 -8.70 49.08 28.75
N GLU A 412 -9.04 49.46 29.98
CA GLU A 412 -9.98 50.54 30.29
C GLU A 412 -9.45 51.90 29.81
N TYR A 413 -8.18 52.21 30.10
CA TYR A 413 -7.54 53.47 29.71
C TYR A 413 -7.49 53.68 28.19
N HIS A 414 -7.38 52.60 27.42
CA HIS A 414 -7.33 52.66 25.95
C HIS A 414 -8.66 52.42 25.25
N ASP A 415 -9.76 52.30 26.02
CA ASP A 415 -11.09 51.97 25.51
C ASP A 415 -11.02 50.77 24.53
N ALA A 416 -10.41 49.69 25.03
CA ALA A 416 -10.23 48.45 24.30
C ALA A 416 -11.16 47.37 24.85
N THR A 417 -11.38 46.34 24.05
CA THR A 417 -12.27 45.21 24.35
C THR A 417 -11.50 43.94 24.74
N GLY A 418 -10.18 43.99 24.67
CA GLY A 418 -9.33 42.86 25.00
C GLY A 418 -7.84 43.19 25.08
N PHE A 419 -7.06 42.18 25.43
CA PHE A 419 -5.62 42.25 25.63
C PHE A 419 -4.90 41.09 24.96
N PHE A 420 -3.79 41.38 24.30
CA PHE A 420 -2.94 40.40 23.64
C PHE A 420 -1.52 40.50 24.19
N LEU A 421 -0.90 39.37 24.53
CA LEU A 421 0.47 39.32 25.04
C LEU A 421 1.36 38.45 24.16
N ALA A 422 2.47 38.98 23.65
CA ALA A 422 3.50 38.17 22.99
C ALA A 422 4.79 38.16 23.83
N VAL A 423 5.38 36.98 24.05
CA VAL A 423 6.62 36.84 24.82
C VAL A 423 7.65 36.00 24.06
N SER A 424 8.93 36.36 24.15
CA SER A 424 10.02 35.60 23.49
C SER A 424 10.40 34.30 24.22
N THR A 425 9.66 33.93 25.27
CA THR A 425 9.89 32.79 26.18
C THR A 425 8.56 32.11 26.51
N GLN A 426 8.40 31.63 27.75
CA GLN A 426 7.14 31.17 28.31
C GLN A 426 6.59 32.20 29.31
N ILE A 427 5.30 32.09 29.63
CA ILE A 427 4.66 32.81 30.75
C ILE A 427 4.53 31.90 31.98
N THR A 428 4.48 32.48 33.18
CA THR A 428 4.29 31.68 34.41
C THR A 428 2.82 31.30 34.61
N ASN A 429 2.54 30.17 35.28
CA ASN A 429 1.16 29.74 35.60
C ASN A 429 0.29 30.84 36.24
N PRO A 430 0.79 31.64 37.22
CA PRO A 430 -0.02 32.74 37.77
C PRO A 430 -0.42 33.82 36.74
N LEU A 431 0.39 34.05 35.71
CA LEU A 431 0.05 34.97 34.63
C LEU A 431 -0.99 34.36 33.69
N THR A 432 -0.84 33.08 33.35
CA THR A 432 -1.84 32.32 32.57
C THR A 432 -3.20 32.35 33.25
N GLU A 433 -3.29 31.98 34.53
CA GLU A 433 -4.53 32.02 35.31
C GLU A 433 -5.13 33.43 35.36
N ALA A 434 -4.29 34.48 35.44
CA ALA A 434 -4.75 35.86 35.44
C ALA A 434 -5.38 36.27 34.09
N LEU A 435 -4.80 35.86 32.96
CA LEU A 435 -5.35 36.10 31.62
C LEU A 435 -6.67 35.34 31.43
N GLU A 436 -6.70 34.05 31.77
CA GLU A 436 -7.93 33.25 31.70
C GLU A 436 -9.06 33.82 32.58
N LYS A 437 -8.72 34.33 33.77
CA LYS A 437 -9.69 34.97 34.66
C LYS A 437 -10.29 36.24 34.06
N LEU A 438 -9.54 37.00 33.26
CA LEU A 438 -10.06 38.16 32.52
C LEU A 438 -11.00 37.72 31.40
N ASN A 439 -10.67 36.64 30.69
CA ASN A 439 -11.54 36.04 29.68
C ASN A 439 -12.91 35.62 30.26
N ARG A 440 -12.90 34.99 31.45
CA ARG A 440 -14.14 34.65 32.19
C ARG A 440 -14.96 35.89 32.59
N LYS A 441 -14.34 37.07 32.68
CA LYS A 441 -14.99 38.37 32.95
C LYS A 441 -15.38 39.13 31.68
N GLN A 442 -15.49 38.44 30.54
CA GLN A 442 -15.88 38.99 29.24
C GLN A 442 -14.89 39.98 28.62
N LEU A 443 -13.64 40.05 29.10
CA LEU A 443 -12.57 40.77 28.43
C LEU A 443 -11.77 39.78 27.60
N TRP A 444 -11.73 39.98 26.28
CA TRP A 444 -11.02 39.03 25.41
C TRP A 444 -9.52 39.03 25.72
N THR A 445 -8.93 37.85 25.91
CA THR A 445 -7.48 37.74 26.11
C THR A 445 -6.90 36.60 25.29
N ASP A 446 -5.75 36.84 24.68
CA ASP A 446 -4.95 35.82 24.00
C ASP A 446 -3.46 36.10 24.21
N TRP A 447 -2.60 35.10 24.03
CA TRP A 447 -1.16 35.28 24.18
C TRP A 447 -0.37 34.30 23.31
N TRP A 448 0.83 34.73 22.89
CA TRP A 448 1.78 33.90 22.15
C TRP A 448 3.05 33.70 22.97
N ASN A 449 3.40 32.44 23.15
CA ASN A 449 4.67 32.00 23.70
C ASN A 449 5.70 31.89 22.56
N ARG A 450 6.94 31.55 22.93
CA ARG A 450 7.98 31.19 21.97
C ARG A 450 7.48 30.19 20.92
N ASP A 451 6.87 29.09 21.35
CA ASP A 451 6.43 28.00 20.46
C ASP A 451 5.35 28.48 19.47
N ASP A 452 4.44 29.34 19.92
CA ASP A 452 3.40 29.95 19.07
C ASP A 452 4.00 30.88 18.01
N ILE A 453 5.08 31.58 18.36
CA ILE A 453 5.81 32.48 17.46
C ILE A 453 6.62 31.66 16.45
N GLU A 454 7.30 30.61 16.89
CA GLU A 454 8.05 29.69 16.02
C GLU A 454 7.14 29.00 15.01
N PHE A 455 5.97 28.52 15.45
CA PHE A 455 4.96 27.95 14.54
C PHE A 455 4.54 28.94 13.44
N ARG A 456 4.38 30.22 13.80
CA ARG A 456 4.03 31.27 12.83
C ARG A 456 5.21 31.65 11.94
N LEU A 457 6.43 31.67 12.47
CA LEU A 457 7.66 31.89 11.70
C LEU A 457 7.91 30.77 10.68
N ASN A 458 7.57 29.51 11.00
CA ASN A 458 7.64 28.39 10.07
C ASN A 458 6.81 28.63 8.80
N GLN A 459 5.65 29.28 8.93
CA GLN A 459 4.79 29.64 7.81
C GLN A 459 5.22 30.94 7.11
N ASN A 460 6.17 31.69 7.69
CA ASN A 460 6.52 33.06 7.31
C ASN A 460 8.05 33.28 7.33
N GLN A 461 8.82 32.34 6.79
CA GLN A 461 10.28 32.29 6.94
C GLN A 461 11.00 33.49 6.33
N ASP A 462 10.41 34.14 5.33
CA ASP A 462 10.94 35.34 4.69
C ASP A 462 11.05 36.57 5.64
N LEU A 463 10.39 36.51 6.80
CA LEU A 463 10.52 37.53 7.85
C LEU A 463 11.83 37.40 8.64
N ILE A 464 12.38 36.20 8.77
CA ILE A 464 13.50 35.91 9.68
C ILE A 464 14.73 36.79 9.41
N PRO A 465 15.18 37.01 8.15
CA PRO A 465 16.32 37.88 7.88
C PRO A 465 16.13 39.35 8.31
N LYS A 466 14.89 39.80 8.52
CA LYS A 466 14.57 41.19 8.90
C LYS A 466 14.65 41.42 10.42
N PHE A 467 14.74 40.34 11.21
CA PHE A 467 14.70 40.38 12.69
C PHE A 467 15.88 39.61 13.31
N ASP A 468 17.07 39.84 12.76
CA ASP A 468 18.34 39.17 13.09
C ASP A 468 18.84 39.37 14.53
N LYS A 469 18.34 40.39 15.24
CA LYS A 469 18.61 40.65 16.67
C LYS A 469 17.59 40.01 17.62
N VAL A 470 16.69 39.20 17.08
CA VAL A 470 15.66 38.48 17.85
C VAL A 470 15.81 36.98 17.63
N VAL A 471 15.84 36.55 16.37
CA VAL A 471 15.86 35.13 15.99
C VAL A 471 16.70 34.92 14.74
N LYS A 472 17.43 33.80 14.72
CA LYS A 472 18.22 33.32 13.58
C LYS A 472 17.81 31.90 13.22
N ILE A 473 18.19 31.44 12.03
CA ILE A 473 18.06 30.04 11.64
C ILE A 473 19.35 29.33 12.02
N LYS A 474 19.25 28.36 12.93
CA LYS A 474 20.27 27.34 13.12
C LYS A 474 19.99 26.28 12.06
N ASN A 475 21.02 25.82 11.35
CA ASN A 475 20.91 24.91 10.20
C ASN A 475 19.77 23.88 10.27
N THR A 476 19.18 23.59 9.11
CA THR A 476 18.13 22.60 8.88
C THR A 476 18.46 21.25 9.52
N ILE A 477 17.67 20.82 10.52
CA ILE A 477 17.82 19.46 11.07
C ILE A 477 17.24 18.45 10.08
N LYS A 478 18.10 17.48 9.73
CA LYS A 478 17.70 16.18 9.18
C LYS A 478 16.95 15.41 10.27
N PHE A 479 15.70 15.04 10.02
CA PHE A 479 15.10 13.92 10.74
C PHE A 479 15.86 12.64 10.33
N ILE A 480 16.65 12.08 11.23
CA ILE A 480 17.13 10.71 11.15
C ILE A 480 16.73 10.04 12.46
N ASN A 481 15.83 9.05 12.31
CA ASN A 481 15.45 7.97 13.20
C ASN A 481 14.63 8.30 14.46
N GLU A 482 13.37 7.83 14.45
CA GLU A 482 12.85 6.99 15.54
C GLU A 482 12.73 5.56 15.04
#